data_AF-A0A2H3BMA7-F1
#
_entry.id   AF-A0A2H3BMA7-F1
#
_cell.length_a   1.000
_cell.length_b   1.000
_cell.length_c   1.000
_cell.angle_alpha   90.00
_cell.angle_beta   90.00
_cell.angle_gamma   90.00
#
_symmetry.space_group_name_H-M   'P 1'
#
loop_
_entity.id
_entity.type
_entity.pdbx_description
1 polymer ?
#
loop_
_entity_poly.entity_id
_entity_poly.type
_entity_poly.pdbx_seq_one_letter_code
_entity_poly.pdbx_strand_id
1 'polypeptide(L)'
;MQNLKQRLRPYCFRIRSHVHVVGGSLEELIPPISYVTSSGPKLARYIKRLSVYLSESKELDDAASASISDPKVRKRRKDVRLFNRLFVDAIPLMVSLQSLSLSSTDASAPADARLMFERFSDLPHLSKLEICSYGSWSIPCAQFRRIQDLDYEGPGSEDFLALLRNNPNLESIRADVWPPCIPELEEGSSIFSIFRSFPPGTYSNVKKLTVSGRLDDILQTYKVPLILPHLRLLQSLHTYFPVPDQLWNGLREEGIHLTALGYCCRSVKLALLSYLGSYTGLRELELQIQRLSEQDNVHLEYLLSNVITPNAAYLTKVHIAPITSGTWCLDHHMLDTLALCCSLKSIYLCADKSRARVQPPNNVIDRMMTSLMDYWPHLSNLRIRAVSRSVGFLAVRSTLNQIHNRVLAARFARPSTDMLGTSIETDFAMYSMKLRSRRKQIYAFKIKELMYYGEKECRRKLRFWRRSDPSDEE
;
A
#
# COMPACT_ATOMS: atom_id res chain seq x y z
N MET A 1 13.48 0.60 35.19
CA MET A 1 13.42 0.77 33.71
C MET A 1 13.76 2.18 33.20
N GLN A 2 13.65 3.28 33.96
CA GLN A 2 14.11 4.60 33.48
C GLN A 2 15.65 4.71 33.34
N ASN A 3 16.41 4.03 34.21
CA ASN A 3 17.88 3.92 34.06
C ASN A 3 18.33 3.09 32.84
N LEU A 4 17.43 2.28 32.23
CA LEU A 4 17.70 1.56 30.97
C LEU A 4 17.28 2.37 29.74
N LYS A 5 16.19 3.16 29.82
CA LYS A 5 15.70 3.98 28.70
C LYS A 5 16.64 5.13 28.32
N GLN A 6 17.41 5.67 29.26
CA GLN A 6 18.41 6.71 28.96
C GLN A 6 19.74 6.16 28.42
N ARG A 7 20.00 4.85 28.53
CA ARG A 7 21.30 4.24 28.18
C ARG A 7 21.33 3.39 26.90
N LEU A 8 20.18 3.16 26.25
CA LEU A 8 20.03 2.28 25.08
C LEU A 8 19.47 3.02 23.85
N ARG A 9 19.98 4.23 23.55
CA ARG A 9 19.48 5.07 22.45
C ARG A 9 19.92 4.69 21.02
N PRO A 10 20.77 3.67 20.80
CA PRO A 10 20.76 2.97 19.52
C PRO A 10 20.60 1.45 19.72
N TYR A 11 19.53 0.91 19.15
CA TYR A 11 19.32 -0.50 18.76
C TYR A 11 19.51 -1.61 19.80
N CYS A 12 18.37 -2.15 20.24
CA CYS A 12 17.96 -3.57 20.14
C CYS A 12 16.50 -3.58 20.58
N PHE A 13 15.59 -3.98 19.70
CA PHE A 13 14.13 -3.94 19.85
C PHE A 13 13.53 -2.52 19.91
N ARG A 14 12.90 -2.09 18.82
CA ARG A 14 11.92 -1.00 18.88
C ARG A 14 10.53 -1.61 19.10
N ILE A 15 10.23 -1.97 20.34
CA ILE A 15 8.87 -2.43 20.70
C ILE A 15 7.96 -1.19 20.71
N ARG A 16 7.06 -1.09 19.73
CA ARG A 16 5.88 -0.22 19.84
C ARG A 16 4.71 -1.08 20.27
N SER A 17 4.36 -1.03 21.56
CA SER A 17 3.10 -1.57 22.05
C SER A 17 2.09 -0.42 22.15
N HIS A 18 0.96 -0.55 21.46
CA HIS A 18 -0.20 0.30 21.68
C HIS A 18 -1.16 -0.45 22.60
N VAL A 19 -1.22 -0.03 23.86
CA VAL A 19 -2.21 -0.54 24.82
C VAL A 19 -3.42 0.38 24.77
N HIS A 20 -4.51 -0.07 24.15
CA HIS A 20 -5.81 0.57 24.29
C HIS A 20 -6.50 -0.01 25.53
N VAL A 21 -6.55 0.77 26.62
CA VAL A 21 -7.46 0.51 27.74
C VAL A 21 -8.78 1.23 27.42
N VAL A 22 -9.88 0.50 27.37
CA VAL A 22 -11.22 1.05 27.12
C VAL A 22 -11.83 1.46 28.46
N GLY A 23 -12.07 2.76 28.64
CA GLY A 23 -12.89 3.32 29.72
C GLY A 23 -12.29 4.57 30.38
N GLY A 24 -12.84 5.75 30.07
CA GLY A 24 -12.63 6.99 30.82
C GLY A 24 -11.75 8.04 30.14
N SER A 25 -12.37 9.19 29.81
CA SER A 25 -11.89 10.51 29.37
C SER A 25 -10.43 10.72 28.95
N LEU A 26 -10.26 11.34 27.78
CA LEU A 26 -9.03 11.98 27.31
C LEU A 26 -8.55 13.04 28.33
N GLU A 27 -7.47 12.74 29.03
CA GLU A 27 -6.46 13.72 29.42
C GLU A 27 -5.12 12.98 29.52
N GLU A 28 -4.06 13.61 29.01
CA GLU A 28 -2.68 13.12 29.03
C GLU A 28 -2.18 12.98 30.47
N LEU A 29 -2.47 11.84 31.10
CA LEU A 29 -1.92 11.49 32.41
C LEU A 29 -0.75 10.52 32.22
N ILE A 30 0.45 11.08 32.25
CA ILE A 30 1.69 10.38 32.58
C ILE A 30 1.52 9.86 34.03
N PRO A 31 1.44 8.54 34.27
CA PRO A 31 1.35 8.07 35.65
C PRO A 31 2.71 8.26 36.34
N PRO A 32 2.75 8.61 37.64
CA PRO A 32 3.97 8.64 38.42
C PRO A 32 4.43 7.20 38.70
N ILE A 33 5.54 6.79 38.09
CA ILE A 33 6.02 5.39 38.17
C ILE A 33 7.10 5.29 39.26
N SER A 34 6.66 5.07 40.50
CA SER A 34 7.50 4.54 41.59
C SER A 34 6.96 3.23 42.18
N TYR A 35 6.20 2.44 41.40
CA TYR A 35 5.67 1.12 41.80
C TYR A 35 5.56 0.14 40.62
N VAL A 36 6.65 -0.37 40.05
CA VAL A 36 6.56 -1.44 39.03
C VAL A 36 7.77 -2.37 39.06
N THR A 37 7.74 -3.37 39.94
CA THR A 37 8.48 -4.63 39.77
C THR A 37 7.55 -5.86 39.85
N SER A 38 6.25 -5.68 40.18
CA SER A 38 5.26 -6.75 40.32
C SER A 38 4.15 -6.78 39.24
N SER A 39 4.10 -5.80 38.32
CA SER A 39 2.99 -5.65 37.35
C SER A 39 3.30 -6.03 35.90
N GLY A 40 4.55 -6.37 35.57
CA GLY A 40 4.97 -6.76 34.20
C GLY A 40 4.15 -7.91 33.61
N PRO A 41 4.00 -9.05 34.32
CA PRO A 41 3.15 -10.17 33.87
C PRO A 41 1.68 -9.80 33.70
N LYS A 42 1.17 -8.87 34.52
CA LYS A 42 -0.22 -8.39 34.41
C LYS A 42 -0.39 -7.53 33.16
N LEU A 43 0.58 -6.66 32.86
CA LEU A 43 0.52 -5.77 31.70
C LEU A 43 0.61 -6.54 30.37
N ALA A 44 1.46 -7.58 30.31
CA ALA A 44 1.65 -8.40 29.10
C ALA A 44 0.33 -9.01 28.61
N ARG A 45 -0.54 -9.42 29.53
CA ARG A 45 -1.86 -10.02 29.22
C ARG A 45 -2.79 -9.10 28.45
N TYR A 46 -2.57 -7.78 28.46
CA TYR A 46 -3.44 -6.82 27.77
C TYR A 46 -2.89 -6.37 26.42
N ILE A 47 -1.71 -6.85 26.01
CA ILE A 47 -1.12 -6.50 24.71
C ILE A 47 -1.94 -7.19 23.61
N LYS A 48 -2.63 -6.38 22.79
CA LYS A 48 -3.40 -6.87 21.63
C LYS A 48 -2.64 -6.80 20.31
N ARG A 49 -1.69 -5.87 20.22
CA ARG A 49 -0.89 -5.63 19.01
C ARG A 49 0.56 -5.42 19.40
N LEU A 50 1.45 -6.08 18.67
CA LEU A 50 2.89 -6.00 18.91
C LEU A 50 3.61 -5.85 17.58
N SER A 51 4.52 -4.87 17.51
CA SER A 51 5.48 -4.75 16.42
C SER A 51 6.88 -4.96 16.97
N VAL A 52 7.62 -5.86 16.34
CA VAL A 52 8.97 -6.28 16.71
C VAL A 52 9.88 -6.11 15.50
N TYR A 53 10.94 -5.34 15.69
CA TYR A 53 12.03 -5.23 14.74
C TYR A 53 13.18 -6.12 15.20
N LEU A 54 13.44 -7.15 14.40
CA LEU A 54 14.52 -8.12 14.57
C LEU A 54 15.76 -7.55 13.91
N SER A 55 16.80 -7.32 14.72
CA SER A 55 18.09 -6.95 14.18
C SER A 55 19.23 -7.66 14.91
N GLU A 56 20.18 -8.16 14.14
CA GLU A 56 21.48 -8.58 14.59
C GLU A 56 22.35 -7.34 14.80
N SER A 57 22.93 -7.19 15.99
CA SER A 57 23.78 -6.04 16.29
C SER A 57 25.12 -6.17 15.56
N LYS A 58 25.19 -5.75 14.29
CA LYS A 58 26.46 -5.67 13.54
C LYS A 58 27.51 -4.80 14.25
N GLU A 59 27.06 -3.76 14.96
CA GLU A 59 27.94 -2.90 15.80
C GLU A 59 28.69 -3.66 16.91
N LEU A 60 28.25 -4.87 17.26
CA LEU A 60 28.93 -5.69 18.27
C LEU A 60 29.90 -6.70 17.67
N ASP A 61 29.76 -7.11 16.41
CA ASP A 61 30.73 -8.04 15.81
C ASP A 61 31.85 -7.31 15.05
N ASP A 62 31.62 -6.12 14.48
CA ASP A 62 32.70 -5.31 13.90
C ASP A 62 33.66 -4.73 14.96
N ALA A 63 33.25 -4.71 16.24
CA ALA A 63 34.13 -4.41 17.36
C ALA A 63 35.04 -5.59 17.76
N ALA A 64 34.84 -6.78 17.18
CA ALA A 64 35.69 -7.95 17.42
C ALA A 64 37.11 -7.77 16.87
N SER A 65 37.32 -6.84 15.93
CA SER A 65 38.65 -6.56 15.36
C SER A 65 39.41 -5.40 16.01
N ALA A 66 38.81 -4.64 16.96
CA ALA A 66 39.52 -3.47 17.52
C ALA A 66 39.37 -3.15 19.03
N SER A 67 38.41 -3.67 19.81
CA SER A 67 38.49 -3.50 21.28
C SER A 67 37.61 -4.45 22.09
N ILE A 68 38.12 -5.65 22.35
CA ILE A 68 37.56 -6.57 23.35
C ILE A 68 37.66 -5.98 24.78
N SER A 69 38.33 -4.85 25.00
CA SER A 69 38.64 -4.28 26.31
C SER A 69 37.68 -3.19 26.84
N ASP A 70 36.73 -2.65 26.06
CA ASP A 70 35.84 -1.59 26.58
C ASP A 70 34.73 -2.17 27.51
N PRO A 71 34.75 -1.86 28.81
CA PRO A 71 33.73 -2.34 29.76
C PRO A 71 32.31 -1.84 29.45
N LYS A 72 32.16 -0.70 28.76
CA LYS A 72 30.85 -0.15 28.36
C LYS A 72 30.22 -1.00 27.26
N VAL A 73 31.00 -1.45 26.28
CA VAL A 73 30.54 -2.33 25.20
C VAL A 73 30.12 -3.70 25.75
N ARG A 74 30.93 -4.29 26.63
CA ARG A 74 30.61 -5.58 27.29
C ARG A 74 29.33 -5.50 28.13
N LYS A 75 29.14 -4.42 28.90
CA LYS A 75 27.93 -4.22 29.71
C LYS A 75 26.69 -4.09 28.83
N ARG A 76 26.77 -3.32 27.74
CA ARG A 76 25.68 -3.20 26.76
C ARG A 76 25.30 -4.54 26.14
N ARG A 77 26.27 -5.38 25.74
CA ARG A 77 25.97 -6.75 25.24
C ARG A 77 25.19 -7.58 26.24
N LYS A 78 25.59 -7.52 27.52
CA LYS A 78 24.91 -8.25 28.60
C LYS A 78 23.49 -7.75 28.81
N ASP A 79 23.29 -6.42 28.81
CA ASP A 79 21.96 -5.81 28.98
C ASP A 79 21.01 -6.18 27.83
N VAL A 80 21.49 -6.17 26.58
CA VAL A 80 20.71 -6.61 25.40
C VAL A 80 20.35 -8.09 25.48
N ARG A 81 21.32 -8.97 25.76
CA ARG A 81 21.04 -10.41 25.91
C ARG A 81 20.04 -10.70 27.02
N LEU A 82 20.15 -9.99 28.15
CA LEU A 82 19.20 -10.09 29.25
C LEU A 82 17.81 -9.62 28.81
N PHE A 83 17.72 -8.51 28.09
CA PHE A 83 16.46 -8.02 27.55
C PHE A 83 15.80 -9.02 26.60
N ASN A 84 16.56 -9.59 25.65
CA ASN A 84 16.03 -10.56 24.68
C ASN A 84 15.46 -11.78 25.37
N ARG A 85 16.19 -12.30 26.37
CA ARG A 85 15.72 -13.42 27.19
C ARG A 85 14.42 -13.07 27.92
N LEU A 86 14.39 -11.94 28.64
CA LEU A 86 13.19 -11.49 29.36
C LEU A 86 12.01 -11.23 28.43
N PHE A 87 12.27 -10.76 27.21
CA PHE A 87 11.24 -10.54 26.21
C PHE A 87 10.67 -11.88 25.72
N VAL A 88 11.52 -12.84 25.35
CA VAL A 88 11.12 -14.19 24.95
C VAL A 88 10.29 -14.86 26.05
N ASP A 89 10.74 -14.76 27.30
CA ASP A 89 10.04 -15.31 28.48
C ASP A 89 8.69 -14.65 28.73
N ALA A 90 8.50 -13.40 28.29
CA ALA A 90 7.26 -12.66 28.43
C ALA A 90 6.24 -12.97 27.32
N ILE A 91 6.66 -13.53 26.17
CA ILE A 91 5.75 -13.82 25.04
C ILE A 91 4.56 -14.69 25.48
N PRO A 92 4.73 -15.82 26.20
CA PRO A 92 3.62 -16.66 26.62
C PRO A 92 2.59 -15.95 27.52
N LEU A 93 2.98 -14.83 28.15
CA LEU A 93 2.09 -14.04 29.00
C LEU A 93 1.18 -13.10 28.18
N MET A 94 1.46 -12.91 26.89
CA MET A 94 0.70 -12.05 25.97
C MET A 94 -0.54 -12.74 25.40
N VAL A 95 -1.33 -13.37 26.27
CA VAL A 95 -2.47 -14.22 25.88
C VAL A 95 -3.55 -13.49 25.05
N SER A 96 -3.67 -12.16 25.17
CA SER A 96 -4.61 -11.35 24.38
C SER A 96 -4.06 -10.85 23.04
N LEU A 97 -2.86 -11.26 22.64
CA LEU A 97 -2.25 -10.79 21.40
C LEU A 97 -3.05 -11.29 20.20
N GLN A 98 -3.47 -10.36 19.36
CA GLN A 98 -4.27 -10.62 18.16
C GLN A 98 -3.50 -10.34 16.86
N SER A 99 -2.56 -9.40 16.92
CA SER A 99 -1.79 -8.96 15.76
C SER A 99 -0.31 -8.84 16.10
N LEU A 100 0.51 -9.47 15.26
CA LEU A 100 1.96 -9.46 15.36
C LEU A 100 2.55 -8.94 14.05
N SER A 101 3.45 -7.97 14.16
CA SER A 101 4.22 -7.41 13.06
C SER A 101 5.70 -7.65 13.33
N LEU A 102 6.38 -8.34 12.41
CA LEU A 102 7.77 -8.74 12.51
C LEU A 102 8.52 -8.16 11.32
N SER A 103 9.57 -7.39 11.59
CA SER A 103 10.40 -6.83 10.52
C SER A 103 11.88 -7.13 10.74
N SER A 104 12.62 -7.42 9.68
CA SER A 104 14.06 -7.62 9.70
C SER A 104 14.71 -7.04 8.44
N THR A 105 15.92 -6.52 8.59
CA THR A 105 16.77 -6.08 7.47
C THR A 105 18.11 -6.82 7.45
N ASP A 106 18.33 -7.74 8.38
CA ASP A 106 19.62 -8.40 8.54
C ASP A 106 19.72 -9.67 7.71
N ALA A 107 20.94 -10.00 7.26
CA ALA A 107 21.20 -11.15 6.39
C ALA A 107 21.08 -12.51 7.13
N SER A 108 20.96 -12.46 8.46
CA SER A 108 21.12 -13.54 9.42
C SER A 108 20.00 -13.49 10.46
N ALA A 109 19.62 -14.67 10.94
CA ALA A 109 18.61 -14.82 11.98
C ALA A 109 19.17 -14.39 13.34
N PRO A 110 18.44 -13.61 14.16
CA PRO A 110 18.77 -13.46 15.57
C PRO A 110 18.81 -14.82 16.26
N ALA A 111 19.74 -15.03 17.18
CA ALA A 111 19.91 -16.31 17.88
C ALA A 111 18.62 -16.85 18.53
N ASP A 112 17.78 -15.95 19.05
CA ASP A 112 16.52 -16.31 19.72
C ASP A 112 15.31 -16.33 18.77
N ALA A 113 15.47 -16.07 17.46
CA ALA A 113 14.37 -15.90 16.53
C ALA A 113 13.46 -17.14 16.47
N ARG A 114 14.03 -18.34 16.34
CA ARG A 114 13.24 -19.57 16.30
C ARG A 114 12.37 -19.75 17.53
N LEU A 115 12.95 -19.53 18.72
CA LEU A 115 12.24 -19.63 19.99
C LEU A 115 11.15 -18.56 20.11
N MET A 116 11.43 -17.32 19.69
CA MET A 116 10.41 -16.25 19.67
C MET A 116 9.21 -16.64 18.82
N PHE A 117 9.43 -17.09 17.58
CA PHE A 117 8.35 -17.47 16.67
C PHE A 117 7.55 -18.64 17.24
N GLU A 118 8.20 -19.62 17.88
CA GLU A 118 7.53 -20.76 18.52
C GLU A 118 6.58 -20.28 19.62
N ARG A 119 7.08 -19.42 20.51
CA ARG A 119 6.26 -18.85 21.59
C ARG A 119 5.12 -17.97 21.06
N PHE A 120 5.33 -17.23 19.97
CA PHE A 120 4.25 -16.46 19.34
C PHE A 120 3.21 -17.37 18.69
N SER A 121 3.62 -18.47 18.07
CA SER A 121 2.69 -19.41 17.42
C SER A 121 1.75 -20.12 18.38
N ASP A 122 2.15 -20.24 19.66
CA ASP A 122 1.33 -20.85 20.71
C ASP A 122 0.26 -19.89 21.27
N LEU A 123 0.26 -18.62 20.88
CA LEU A 123 -0.68 -17.64 21.42
C LEU A 123 -2.11 -17.89 20.91
N PRO A 124 -3.10 -18.00 21.81
CA PRO A 124 -4.41 -18.54 21.47
C PRO A 124 -5.27 -17.63 20.58
N HIS A 125 -4.99 -16.33 20.57
CA HIS A 125 -5.78 -15.31 19.89
C HIS A 125 -5.06 -14.64 18.72
N LEU A 126 -3.83 -15.07 18.40
CA LEU A 126 -3.07 -14.50 17.30
C LEU A 126 -3.68 -14.93 15.97
N SER A 127 -4.27 -13.98 15.24
CA SER A 127 -4.91 -14.23 13.95
C SER A 127 -4.41 -13.33 12.82
N LYS A 128 -3.66 -12.27 13.14
CA LYS A 128 -3.06 -11.37 12.15
C LYS A 128 -1.54 -11.40 12.24
N LEU A 129 -0.89 -11.67 11.12
CA LEU A 129 0.56 -11.79 11.02
C LEU A 129 1.07 -10.91 9.88
N GLU A 130 1.98 -10.00 10.22
CA GLU A 130 2.73 -9.20 9.26
C GLU A 130 4.21 -9.57 9.39
N ILE A 131 4.85 -9.93 8.28
CA ILE A 131 6.26 -10.30 8.21
C ILE A 131 6.90 -9.51 7.07
N CYS A 132 7.88 -8.67 7.38
CA CYS A 132 8.67 -7.91 6.41
C CYS A 132 10.17 -8.22 6.58
N SER A 133 10.76 -9.01 5.70
CA SER A 133 12.18 -9.38 5.77
C SER A 133 12.93 -9.01 4.50
N TYR A 134 13.68 -7.92 4.58
CA TYR A 134 14.63 -7.48 3.56
C TYR A 134 15.97 -8.23 3.60
N GLY A 135 16.10 -9.16 4.54
CA GLY A 135 17.26 -10.03 4.71
C GLY A 135 17.20 -11.32 3.90
N SER A 136 18.33 -12.03 3.82
CA SER A 136 18.48 -13.30 3.11
C SER A 136 18.25 -14.55 3.98
N TRP A 137 17.91 -14.40 5.25
CA TRP A 137 17.71 -15.55 6.14
C TRP A 137 16.29 -16.12 6.01
N SER A 138 16.15 -17.45 6.18
CA SER A 138 14.84 -18.11 6.19
C SER A 138 14.09 -17.80 7.47
N ILE A 139 12.90 -17.22 7.33
CA ILE A 139 12.04 -16.86 8.45
C ILE A 139 11.27 -18.11 8.91
N PRO A 140 11.45 -18.57 10.17
CA PRO A 140 10.81 -19.79 10.69
C PRO A 140 9.33 -19.52 11.01
N CYS A 141 8.53 -19.24 9.98
CA CYS A 141 7.11 -18.90 10.10
C CYS A 141 6.17 -20.09 9.95
N ALA A 142 6.69 -21.29 9.62
CA ALA A 142 5.90 -22.50 9.45
C ALA A 142 5.07 -22.88 10.69
N GLN A 143 5.54 -22.55 11.90
CA GLN A 143 4.84 -22.91 13.14
C GLN A 143 3.52 -22.19 13.38
N PHE A 144 3.28 -21.03 12.75
CA PHE A 144 2.05 -20.29 12.98
C PHE A 144 0.83 -21.06 12.49
N ARG A 145 -0.21 -21.11 13.34
CA ARG A 145 -1.50 -21.72 13.06
C ARG A 145 -2.59 -20.72 13.40
N ARG A 146 -3.78 -20.89 12.81
CA ARG A 146 -4.97 -20.04 13.03
C ARG A 146 -4.83 -18.59 12.57
N ILE A 147 -3.91 -18.31 11.66
CA ILE A 147 -3.80 -17.01 10.99
C ILE A 147 -4.95 -16.87 9.98
N GLN A 148 -5.61 -15.72 10.02
CA GLN A 148 -6.70 -15.31 9.13
C GLN A 148 -6.26 -14.19 8.19
N ASP A 149 -5.43 -13.27 8.68
CA ASP A 149 -4.87 -12.15 7.91
C ASP A 149 -3.35 -12.27 7.86
N LEU A 150 -2.79 -12.41 6.66
CA LEU A 150 -1.36 -12.50 6.40
C LEU A 150 -0.91 -11.33 5.51
N ASP A 151 0.09 -10.59 5.96
CA ASP A 151 0.88 -9.66 5.15
C ASP A 151 2.34 -10.15 5.16
N TYR A 152 2.86 -10.54 4.01
CA TYR A 152 4.18 -11.13 3.86
C TYR A 152 4.95 -10.38 2.79
N GLU A 153 6.12 -9.88 3.16
CA GLU A 153 7.09 -9.23 2.28
C GLU A 153 8.46 -9.85 2.56
N GLY A 154 8.99 -10.65 1.63
CA GLY A 154 10.22 -11.39 1.88
C GLY A 154 10.55 -12.48 0.85
N PRO A 155 11.59 -13.29 1.10
CA PRO A 155 11.99 -14.35 0.19
C PRO A 155 11.00 -15.52 0.16
N GLY A 156 10.79 -16.14 -1.01
CA GLY A 156 9.94 -17.31 -1.13
C GLY A 156 10.58 -18.56 -0.52
N SER A 157 10.21 -18.93 0.71
CA SER A 157 10.79 -20.07 1.43
C SER A 157 9.82 -21.23 1.65
N GLU A 158 10.36 -22.42 1.96
CA GLU A 158 9.57 -23.57 2.44
C GLU A 158 8.73 -23.21 3.68
N ASP A 159 9.28 -22.40 4.59
CA ASP A 159 8.56 -21.96 5.77
C ASP A 159 7.34 -21.11 5.42
N PHE A 160 7.43 -20.28 4.37
CA PHE A 160 6.30 -19.49 3.87
C PHE A 160 5.22 -20.39 3.26
N LEU A 161 5.59 -21.38 2.43
CA LEU A 161 4.60 -22.33 1.91
C LEU A 161 3.94 -23.17 3.02
N ALA A 162 4.74 -23.60 4.01
CA ALA A 162 4.25 -24.34 5.16
C ALA A 162 3.30 -23.48 6.01
N LEU A 163 3.59 -22.18 6.19
CA LEU A 163 2.69 -21.23 6.83
C LEU A 163 1.33 -21.20 6.13
N LEU A 164 1.28 -21.11 4.81
CA LEU A 164 0.03 -21.11 4.06
C LEU A 164 -0.75 -22.42 4.23
N ARG A 165 -0.06 -23.56 4.09
CA ARG A 165 -0.65 -24.90 4.29
C ARG A 165 -1.24 -25.09 5.68
N ASN A 166 -0.56 -24.58 6.70
CA ASN A 166 -0.98 -24.72 8.10
C ASN A 166 -2.15 -23.79 8.48
N ASN A 167 -2.55 -22.88 7.58
CA ASN A 167 -3.60 -21.89 7.79
C ASN A 167 -4.67 -21.94 6.68
N PRO A 168 -5.44 -23.04 6.56
CA PRO A 168 -6.44 -23.18 5.51
C PRO A 168 -7.59 -22.16 5.59
N ASN A 169 -7.78 -21.52 6.75
CA ASN A 169 -8.83 -20.53 7.00
C ASN A 169 -8.38 -19.08 6.76
N LEU A 170 -7.30 -18.85 6.00
CA LEU A 170 -6.89 -17.51 5.59
C LEU A 170 -8.02 -16.80 4.83
N GLU A 171 -8.36 -15.58 5.25
CA GLU A 171 -9.34 -14.71 4.60
C GLU A 171 -8.68 -13.58 3.81
N SER A 172 -7.51 -13.11 4.25
CA SER A 172 -6.75 -12.05 3.61
C SER A 172 -5.29 -12.44 3.46
N ILE A 173 -4.79 -12.36 2.23
CA ILE A 173 -3.37 -12.60 1.90
C ILE A 173 -2.84 -11.39 1.14
N ARG A 174 -1.79 -10.78 1.66
CA ARG A 174 -0.90 -9.89 0.92
C ARG A 174 0.47 -10.53 0.87
N ALA A 175 0.96 -10.80 -0.32
CA ALA A 175 2.23 -11.48 -0.54
C ALA A 175 3.06 -10.72 -1.57
N ASP A 176 4.20 -10.19 -1.12
CA ASP A 176 5.26 -9.61 -1.94
C ASP A 176 6.49 -10.53 -1.80
N VAL A 177 6.69 -11.39 -2.79
CA VAL A 177 7.70 -12.46 -2.71
C VAL A 177 8.82 -12.17 -3.70
N TRP A 178 10.06 -12.13 -3.22
CA TRP A 178 11.24 -11.93 -4.07
C TRP A 178 12.26 -13.08 -3.96
N PRO A 179 13.24 -13.15 -4.88
CA PRO A 179 14.27 -14.19 -4.82
C PRO A 179 15.22 -14.08 -3.61
N PRO A 180 15.86 -15.18 -3.18
CA PRO A 180 15.76 -16.53 -3.74
C PRO A 180 14.40 -17.16 -3.43
N CYS A 181 13.83 -17.81 -4.43
CA CYS A 181 12.63 -18.61 -4.32
C CYS A 181 13.05 -20.07 -4.20
N ILE A 182 12.24 -20.93 -3.58
CA ILE A 182 12.39 -22.39 -3.72
C ILE A 182 12.04 -22.84 -5.15
N PRO A 183 12.53 -23.98 -5.66
CA PRO A 183 12.27 -24.46 -7.02
C PRO A 183 10.79 -24.45 -7.44
N GLU A 184 9.90 -24.75 -6.49
CA GLU A 184 8.43 -24.68 -6.61
C GLU A 184 7.92 -23.27 -6.98
N LEU A 185 8.75 -22.25 -6.79
CA LEU A 185 8.59 -20.82 -7.08
C LEU A 185 9.68 -20.26 -8.04
N GLU A 186 10.70 -21.03 -8.43
CA GLU A 186 11.81 -20.57 -9.31
C GLU A 186 11.54 -20.74 -10.81
N GLU A 187 10.81 -21.78 -11.25
CA GLU A 187 10.63 -22.07 -12.68
C GLU A 187 9.17 -21.94 -13.16
N GLY A 188 8.80 -20.77 -13.68
CA GLY A 188 7.47 -20.56 -14.29
C GLY A 188 6.30 -20.80 -13.32
N SER A 189 6.60 -20.76 -12.04
CA SER A 189 5.69 -20.92 -10.93
C SER A 189 5.17 -19.55 -10.53
N SER A 190 4.01 -19.23 -11.08
CA SER A 190 3.26 -18.08 -10.63
C SER A 190 3.01 -18.16 -9.12
N ILE A 191 3.08 -17.02 -8.46
CA ILE A 191 2.69 -16.81 -7.06
C ILE A 191 1.28 -17.31 -6.72
N PHE A 192 0.40 -17.55 -7.70
CA PHE A 192 -0.85 -18.31 -7.48
C PHE A 192 -0.62 -19.79 -7.09
N SER A 193 0.62 -20.29 -7.18
CA SER A 193 1.03 -21.59 -6.64
C SER A 193 0.85 -21.70 -5.13
N ILE A 194 0.69 -20.57 -4.41
CA ILE A 194 0.28 -20.57 -3.00
C ILE A 194 -1.00 -21.40 -2.77
N PHE A 195 -1.89 -21.46 -3.76
CA PHE A 195 -3.12 -22.24 -3.67
C PHE A 195 -2.90 -23.75 -3.76
N ARG A 196 -1.73 -24.20 -4.27
CA ARG A 196 -1.35 -25.62 -4.26
C ARG A 196 -0.90 -26.10 -2.89
N SER A 197 -0.54 -25.18 -1.99
CA SER A 197 -0.12 -25.53 -0.64
C SER A 197 -1.30 -25.96 0.24
N PHE A 198 -2.55 -25.72 -0.17
CA PHE A 198 -3.71 -26.17 0.60
C PHE A 198 -3.84 -27.70 0.55
N PRO A 199 -4.26 -28.34 1.66
CA PRO A 199 -4.47 -29.78 1.68
C PRO A 199 -5.48 -30.22 0.61
N PRO A 200 -5.31 -31.41 -0.01
CA PRO A 200 -6.28 -31.94 -0.95
C PRO A 200 -7.70 -31.95 -0.37
N GLY A 201 -8.69 -31.54 -1.17
CA GLY A 201 -10.08 -31.43 -0.74
C GLY A 201 -10.41 -30.18 0.10
N THR A 202 -9.43 -29.33 0.39
CA THR A 202 -9.65 -28.06 1.08
C THR A 202 -9.66 -26.91 0.08
N TYR A 203 -10.72 -26.10 0.10
CA TYR A 203 -10.81 -24.87 -0.68
C TYR A 203 -10.39 -23.67 0.17
N SER A 204 -9.84 -22.65 -0.48
CA SER A 204 -9.40 -21.44 0.20
C SER A 204 -10.59 -20.57 0.61
N ASN A 205 -10.49 -19.95 1.79
CA ASN A 205 -11.45 -18.96 2.28
C ASN A 205 -11.05 -17.51 1.95
N VAL A 206 -10.06 -17.33 1.07
CA VAL A 206 -9.49 -16.03 0.76
C VAL A 206 -10.51 -15.14 0.07
N LYS A 207 -10.84 -14.04 0.74
CA LYS A 207 -11.70 -12.96 0.25
C LYS A 207 -10.88 -11.81 -0.33
N LYS A 208 -9.66 -11.60 0.18
CA LYS A 208 -8.76 -10.52 -0.24
C LYS A 208 -7.40 -11.08 -0.60
N LEU A 209 -6.98 -10.85 -1.84
CA LEU A 209 -5.72 -11.32 -2.35
C LEU A 209 -4.95 -10.16 -2.97
N THR A 210 -3.81 -9.81 -2.40
CA THR A 210 -2.85 -8.86 -2.96
C THR A 210 -1.55 -9.59 -3.25
N VAL A 211 -1.09 -9.49 -4.47
CA VAL A 211 0.03 -10.28 -4.93
C VAL A 211 1.00 -9.43 -5.75
N SER A 212 2.22 -9.33 -5.24
CA SER A 212 3.36 -8.69 -5.88
C SER A 212 4.41 -9.74 -6.19
N GLY A 213 5.01 -9.63 -7.37
CA GLY A 213 6.05 -10.53 -7.87
C GLY A 213 6.80 -9.87 -9.02
N ARG A 214 7.67 -10.61 -9.69
CA ARG A 214 8.38 -10.08 -10.87
C ARG A 214 7.39 -9.87 -12.02
N LEU A 215 7.64 -8.86 -12.85
CA LEU A 215 6.81 -8.55 -14.03
C LEU A 215 6.79 -9.66 -15.11
N ASP A 216 7.73 -10.61 -14.99
CA ASP A 216 7.84 -11.79 -15.85
C ASP A 216 7.10 -13.01 -15.28
N ASP A 217 6.54 -12.90 -14.07
CA ASP A 217 5.71 -13.94 -13.46
C ASP A 217 4.37 -13.99 -14.19
N ILE A 218 4.28 -14.87 -15.19
CA ILE A 218 3.04 -15.12 -15.91
C ILE A 218 2.40 -16.37 -15.31
N LEU A 219 1.16 -16.23 -14.82
CA LEU A 219 0.35 -17.40 -14.54
C LEU A 219 0.16 -18.20 -15.82
N GLN A 220 0.76 -19.39 -15.83
CA GLN A 220 0.63 -20.32 -16.93
C GLN A 220 -0.85 -20.69 -17.12
N THR A 221 -1.36 -20.50 -18.33
CA THR A 221 -2.78 -20.68 -18.67
C THR A 221 -3.34 -22.03 -18.21
N TYR A 222 -2.58 -23.12 -18.39
CA TYR A 222 -3.02 -24.47 -18.00
C TYR A 222 -3.17 -24.65 -16.47
N LYS A 223 -2.61 -23.75 -15.65
CA LYS A 223 -2.76 -23.77 -14.19
C LYS A 223 -4.03 -23.08 -13.70
N VAL A 224 -4.71 -22.28 -14.54
CA VAL A 224 -5.92 -21.53 -14.15
C VAL A 224 -7.02 -22.43 -13.59
N PRO A 225 -7.40 -23.57 -14.23
CA PRO A 225 -8.47 -24.42 -13.71
C PRO A 225 -8.18 -24.99 -12.31
N LEU A 226 -6.90 -25.16 -11.95
CA LEU A 226 -6.49 -25.64 -10.63
C LEU A 226 -6.66 -24.57 -9.55
N ILE A 227 -6.67 -23.29 -9.91
CA ILE A 227 -6.73 -22.16 -8.97
C ILE A 227 -8.17 -21.69 -8.76
N LEU A 228 -9.03 -21.75 -9.78
CA LEU A 228 -10.41 -21.24 -9.72
C LEU A 228 -11.20 -21.73 -8.49
N PRO A 229 -11.15 -23.02 -8.08
CA PRO A 229 -11.87 -23.48 -6.90
C PRO A 229 -11.44 -22.78 -5.59
N HIS A 230 -10.19 -22.29 -5.53
CA HIS A 230 -9.64 -21.56 -4.39
C HIS A 230 -10.02 -20.08 -4.36
N LEU A 231 -10.58 -19.55 -5.46
CA LEU A 231 -10.97 -18.14 -5.61
C LEU A 231 -12.48 -17.92 -5.45
N ARG A 232 -13.27 -18.95 -5.12
CA ARG A 232 -14.74 -18.86 -5.06
C ARG A 232 -15.27 -17.78 -4.11
N LEU A 233 -14.54 -17.49 -3.03
CA LEU A 233 -14.89 -16.48 -2.05
C LEU A 233 -14.18 -15.14 -2.27
N LEU A 234 -13.41 -15.01 -3.36
CA LEU A 234 -12.59 -13.85 -3.63
C LEU A 234 -13.48 -12.63 -3.97
N GLN A 235 -13.28 -11.56 -3.21
CA GLN A 235 -13.99 -10.28 -3.37
C GLN A 235 -13.05 -9.14 -3.74
N SER A 236 -11.76 -9.27 -3.44
CA SER A 236 -10.75 -8.25 -3.75
C SER A 236 -9.50 -8.90 -4.31
N LEU A 237 -9.08 -8.45 -5.49
CA LEU A 237 -7.87 -8.89 -6.16
C LEU A 237 -6.98 -7.69 -6.48
N HIS A 238 -5.73 -7.72 -6.03
CA HIS A 238 -4.71 -6.77 -6.42
C HIS A 238 -3.51 -7.52 -6.98
N THR A 239 -3.16 -7.28 -8.25
CA THR A 239 -1.95 -7.89 -8.86
C THR A 239 -1.07 -6.84 -9.52
N TYR A 240 0.23 -6.96 -9.29
CA TYR A 240 1.26 -6.08 -9.87
C TYR A 240 1.92 -6.67 -11.12
N PHE A 241 1.37 -7.76 -11.64
CA PHE A 241 1.83 -8.46 -12.84
C PHE A 241 0.62 -8.88 -13.70
N PRO A 242 0.82 -9.08 -15.02
CA PRO A 242 -0.24 -9.46 -15.92
C PRO A 242 -0.71 -10.90 -15.67
N VAL A 243 -2.02 -11.12 -15.67
CA VAL A 243 -2.65 -12.44 -15.59
C VAL A 243 -3.20 -12.87 -16.96
N PRO A 244 -3.25 -14.18 -17.26
CA PRO A 244 -3.75 -14.69 -18.53
C PRO A 244 -5.25 -14.46 -18.69
N ASP A 245 -5.71 -14.35 -19.93
CA ASP A 245 -7.12 -14.10 -20.26
C ASP A 245 -8.05 -15.21 -19.76
N GLN A 246 -7.53 -16.44 -19.67
CA GLN A 246 -8.26 -17.59 -19.14
C GLN A 246 -8.64 -17.44 -17.67
N LEU A 247 -7.88 -16.66 -16.88
CA LEU A 247 -8.29 -16.36 -15.51
C LEU A 247 -9.57 -15.52 -15.50
N TRP A 248 -9.65 -14.47 -16.32
CA TRP A 248 -10.84 -13.62 -16.42
C TRP A 248 -12.05 -14.38 -16.94
N ASN A 249 -11.87 -15.22 -17.97
CA ASN A 249 -12.93 -16.07 -18.49
C ASN A 249 -13.38 -17.08 -17.43
N GLY A 250 -12.45 -17.72 -16.71
CA GLY A 250 -12.78 -18.67 -15.65
C GLY A 250 -13.54 -18.03 -14.48
N LEU A 251 -13.14 -16.83 -14.04
CA LEU A 251 -13.87 -16.09 -12.99
C LEU A 251 -15.30 -15.74 -13.45
N ARG A 252 -15.46 -15.38 -14.73
CA ARG A 252 -16.76 -15.11 -15.35
C ARG A 252 -17.64 -16.37 -15.38
N GLU A 253 -17.09 -17.48 -15.86
CA GLU A 253 -17.80 -18.76 -16.01
C GLU A 253 -18.22 -19.34 -14.65
N GLU A 254 -17.38 -19.22 -13.64
CA GLU A 254 -17.68 -19.67 -12.27
C GLU A 254 -18.55 -18.68 -11.45
N GLY A 255 -18.92 -17.52 -12.03
CA GLY A 255 -19.74 -16.51 -11.34
C GLY A 255 -19.05 -15.86 -10.14
N ILE A 256 -17.72 -15.79 -10.16
CA ILE A 256 -16.92 -15.19 -9.08
C ILE A 256 -16.80 -13.70 -9.33
N HIS A 257 -17.51 -12.88 -8.55
CA HIS A 257 -17.60 -11.43 -8.77
C HIS A 257 -16.74 -10.63 -7.78
N LEU A 258 -15.79 -9.86 -8.29
CA LEU A 258 -14.96 -8.97 -7.49
C LEU A 258 -15.71 -7.69 -7.12
N THR A 259 -15.57 -7.28 -5.86
CA THR A 259 -15.99 -5.94 -5.39
C THR A 259 -14.88 -4.91 -5.54
N ALA A 260 -13.62 -5.35 -5.57
CA ALA A 260 -12.45 -4.49 -5.70
C ALA A 260 -11.38 -5.13 -6.58
N LEU A 261 -10.91 -4.41 -7.60
CA LEU A 261 -9.84 -4.83 -8.49
C LEU A 261 -8.76 -3.75 -8.55
N GLY A 262 -7.53 -4.12 -8.20
CA GLY A 262 -6.32 -3.39 -8.58
C GLY A 262 -5.47 -4.21 -9.54
N TYR A 263 -5.24 -3.71 -10.74
CA TYR A 263 -4.58 -4.50 -11.79
C TYR A 263 -3.52 -3.71 -12.53
N CYS A 264 -2.28 -4.21 -12.47
CA CYS A 264 -1.21 -3.75 -13.35
C CYS A 264 -1.20 -4.57 -14.64
N CYS A 265 -1.71 -3.97 -15.71
CA CYS A 265 -1.82 -4.61 -17.01
C CYS A 265 -0.74 -4.11 -17.98
N ARG A 266 -0.22 -5.02 -18.82
CA ARG A 266 0.59 -4.61 -19.98
C ARG A 266 -0.26 -3.76 -20.93
N SER A 267 -1.44 -4.24 -21.28
CA SER A 267 -2.50 -3.50 -21.97
C SER A 267 -3.85 -4.00 -21.44
N VAL A 268 -4.88 -3.15 -21.54
CA VAL A 268 -6.25 -3.58 -21.21
C VAL A 268 -6.76 -4.46 -22.35
N LYS A 269 -7.30 -5.62 -21.99
CA LYS A 269 -7.79 -6.63 -22.94
C LYS A 269 -9.29 -6.83 -22.80
N LEU A 270 -9.93 -7.28 -23.88
CA LEU A 270 -11.35 -7.56 -23.91
C LEU A 270 -11.81 -8.62 -22.89
N ALA A 271 -10.98 -9.63 -22.57
CA ALA A 271 -11.33 -10.65 -21.58
C ALA A 271 -11.57 -10.07 -20.18
N LEU A 272 -10.69 -9.17 -19.72
CA LEU A 272 -10.87 -8.43 -18.47
C LEU A 272 -12.14 -7.58 -18.53
N LEU A 273 -12.33 -6.82 -19.61
CA LEU A 273 -13.48 -5.94 -19.74
C LEU A 273 -14.80 -6.70 -19.80
N SER A 274 -14.82 -7.85 -20.50
CA SER A 274 -16.00 -8.72 -20.59
C SER A 274 -16.33 -9.37 -19.25
N TYR A 275 -15.32 -9.70 -18.45
CA TYR A 275 -15.52 -10.15 -17.07
C TYR A 275 -16.10 -9.02 -16.19
N LEU A 276 -15.49 -7.83 -16.20
CA LEU A 276 -16.01 -6.70 -15.40
C LEU A 276 -17.39 -6.25 -15.85
N GLY A 277 -17.71 -6.36 -17.13
CA GLY A 277 -19.01 -6.03 -17.71
C GLY A 277 -20.07 -7.11 -17.53
N SER A 278 -19.72 -8.30 -17.00
CA SER A 278 -20.69 -9.39 -16.82
C SER A 278 -21.46 -9.29 -15.50
N TYR A 279 -21.12 -8.37 -14.61
CA TYR A 279 -21.77 -8.22 -13.31
C TYR A 279 -21.84 -6.75 -12.85
N THR A 280 -22.65 -6.52 -11.82
CA THR A 280 -22.73 -5.23 -11.12
C THR A 280 -22.33 -5.40 -9.65
N GLY A 281 -21.95 -4.31 -9.00
CA GLY A 281 -21.49 -4.31 -7.60
C GLY A 281 -19.98 -4.06 -7.44
N LEU A 282 -19.27 -3.74 -8.52
CA LEU A 282 -17.87 -3.29 -8.46
C LEU A 282 -17.80 -1.95 -7.72
N ARG A 283 -16.99 -1.90 -6.66
CA ARG A 283 -16.81 -0.71 -5.81
C ARG A 283 -15.49 -0.02 -6.04
N GLU A 284 -14.45 -0.76 -6.36
CA GLU A 284 -13.11 -0.22 -6.56
C GLU A 284 -12.49 -0.77 -7.84
N LEU A 285 -12.03 0.13 -8.70
CA LEU A 285 -11.32 -0.21 -9.93
C LEU A 285 -10.03 0.60 -9.99
N GLU A 286 -8.89 -0.09 -10.04
CA GLU A 286 -7.60 0.49 -10.32
C GLU A 286 -6.93 -0.22 -11.49
N LEU A 287 -6.60 0.52 -12.53
CA LEU A 287 -5.91 0.05 -13.72
C LEU A 287 -4.62 0.82 -13.89
N GLN A 288 -3.49 0.14 -13.77
CA GLN A 288 -2.19 0.67 -14.17
C GLN A 288 -1.82 0.09 -15.53
N ILE A 289 -1.73 0.95 -16.55
CA ILE A 289 -1.61 0.55 -17.95
C ILE A 289 -0.21 0.84 -18.45
N GLN A 290 0.57 -0.21 -18.74
CA GLN A 290 1.99 -0.09 -19.07
C GLN A 290 2.26 0.18 -20.55
N ARG A 291 1.39 -0.24 -21.47
CA ARG A 291 1.58 -0.10 -22.91
C ARG A 291 0.28 0.28 -23.59
N LEU A 292 0.42 1.04 -24.66
CA LEU A 292 -0.69 1.37 -25.55
C LEU A 292 -0.98 0.17 -26.47
N SER A 293 -2.24 0.04 -26.85
CA SER A 293 -2.72 -0.91 -27.85
C SER A 293 -3.47 -0.16 -28.96
N GLU A 294 -3.43 -0.71 -30.17
CA GLU A 294 -4.24 -0.21 -31.28
C GLU A 294 -5.75 -0.28 -30.98
N GLN A 295 -6.16 -1.17 -30.08
CA GLN A 295 -7.55 -1.35 -29.66
C GLN A 295 -7.97 -0.44 -28.49
N ASP A 296 -7.08 0.44 -27.99
CA ASP A 296 -7.34 1.23 -26.78
C ASP A 296 -8.61 2.09 -26.88
N ASN A 297 -8.93 2.64 -28.06
CA ASN A 297 -10.16 3.42 -28.25
C ASN A 297 -11.40 2.56 -28.02
N VAL A 298 -11.45 1.37 -28.63
CA VAL A 298 -12.58 0.43 -28.49
C VAL A 298 -12.67 -0.07 -27.06
N HIS A 299 -11.53 -0.38 -26.43
CA HIS A 299 -11.47 -0.86 -25.05
C HIS A 299 -11.86 0.22 -24.03
N LEU A 300 -11.50 1.48 -24.25
CA LEU A 300 -11.93 2.59 -23.40
C LEU A 300 -13.45 2.78 -23.51
N GLU A 301 -13.99 2.86 -24.73
CA GLU A 301 -15.44 2.99 -24.95
C GLU A 301 -16.22 1.85 -24.30
N TYR A 302 -15.71 0.62 -24.40
CA TYR A 302 -16.29 -0.53 -23.73
C TYR A 302 -16.22 -0.39 -22.21
N LEU A 303 -15.08 0.02 -21.64
CA LEU A 303 -14.94 0.23 -20.21
C LEU A 303 -15.96 1.28 -19.69
N LEU A 304 -16.07 2.42 -20.37
CA LEU A 304 -16.97 3.49 -19.96
C LEU A 304 -18.45 3.04 -20.02
N SER A 305 -18.85 2.43 -21.13
CA SER A 305 -20.24 2.08 -21.40
C SER A 305 -20.72 0.82 -20.68
N ASN A 306 -19.87 -0.21 -20.58
CA ASN A 306 -20.26 -1.54 -20.11
C ASN A 306 -19.70 -1.89 -18.72
N VAL A 307 -18.73 -1.12 -18.20
CA VAL A 307 -18.17 -1.37 -16.86
C VAL A 307 -18.49 -0.24 -15.90
N ILE A 308 -18.09 1.00 -16.22
CA ILE A 308 -18.26 2.14 -15.30
C ILE A 308 -19.75 2.50 -15.19
N THR A 309 -20.43 2.71 -16.32
CA THR A 309 -21.84 3.16 -16.31
C THR A 309 -22.76 2.20 -15.54
N PRO A 310 -22.72 0.86 -15.76
CA PRO A 310 -23.57 -0.08 -15.02
C PRO A 310 -23.21 -0.18 -13.53
N ASN A 311 -21.98 0.19 -13.14
CA ASN A 311 -21.52 0.17 -11.75
C ASN A 311 -21.54 1.55 -11.07
N ALA A 312 -22.09 2.58 -11.72
CA ALA A 312 -21.99 3.96 -11.27
C ALA A 312 -22.52 4.19 -9.83
N ALA A 313 -23.59 3.50 -9.44
CA ALA A 313 -24.15 3.60 -8.09
C ALA A 313 -23.24 3.01 -6.99
N TYR A 314 -22.40 2.04 -7.34
CA TYR A 314 -21.57 1.27 -6.41
C TYR A 314 -20.11 1.76 -6.35
N LEU A 315 -19.62 2.36 -7.43
CA LEU A 315 -18.23 2.78 -7.55
C LEU A 315 -17.89 3.88 -6.52
N THR A 316 -16.90 3.55 -5.69
CA THR A 316 -16.32 4.46 -4.70
C THR A 316 -14.89 4.87 -5.07
N LYS A 317 -14.23 4.09 -5.92
CA LYS A 317 -12.85 4.35 -6.35
C LYS A 317 -12.66 4.01 -7.82
N VAL A 318 -12.17 4.98 -8.60
CA VAL A 318 -11.78 4.77 -10.00
C VAL A 318 -10.41 5.38 -10.27
N HIS A 319 -9.44 4.52 -10.48
CA HIS A 319 -8.05 4.88 -10.74
C HIS A 319 -7.66 4.34 -12.12
N ILE A 320 -7.42 5.22 -13.10
CA ILE A 320 -6.96 4.87 -14.44
C ILE A 320 -5.65 5.58 -14.68
N ALA A 321 -4.55 4.82 -14.60
CA ALA A 321 -3.19 5.33 -14.56
C ALA A 321 -2.34 4.74 -15.70
N PRO A 322 -2.46 5.27 -16.93
CA PRO A 322 -1.51 4.94 -17.98
C PRO A 322 -0.13 5.51 -17.66
N ILE A 323 0.93 4.81 -18.07
CA ILE A 323 2.31 5.30 -17.90
C ILE A 323 2.74 6.28 -19.01
N THR A 324 2.03 6.28 -20.14
CA THR A 324 2.30 7.13 -21.31
C THR A 324 1.05 7.90 -21.75
N SER A 325 1.27 9.00 -22.48
CA SER A 325 0.19 9.79 -23.08
C SER A 325 -0.51 9.01 -24.20
N GLY A 326 -1.85 9.00 -24.18
CA GLY A 326 -2.66 8.25 -25.14
C GLY A 326 -4.15 8.33 -24.84
N THR A 327 -4.90 7.34 -25.32
CA THR A 327 -6.37 7.23 -25.19
C THR A 327 -6.83 7.16 -23.73
N TRP A 328 -6.11 6.43 -22.89
CA TRP A 328 -6.42 6.25 -21.47
C TRP A 328 -6.19 7.48 -20.58
N CYS A 329 -5.77 8.62 -21.16
CA CYS A 329 -5.63 9.86 -20.42
C CYS A 329 -7.00 10.53 -20.22
N LEU A 330 -7.10 11.32 -19.17
CA LEU A 330 -8.24 12.16 -18.84
C LEU A 330 -8.72 12.96 -20.07
N ASP A 331 -9.97 12.75 -20.44
CA ASP A 331 -10.69 13.50 -21.47
C ASP A 331 -12.11 13.84 -21.01
N HIS A 332 -12.87 14.53 -21.87
CA HIS A 332 -14.23 14.95 -21.58
C HIS A 332 -15.20 13.78 -21.47
N HIS A 333 -15.08 12.78 -22.34
CA HIS A 333 -15.98 11.62 -22.34
C HIS A 333 -15.87 10.81 -21.04
N MET A 334 -14.64 10.56 -20.57
CA MET A 334 -14.38 9.91 -19.31
C MET A 334 -14.96 10.70 -18.12
N LEU A 335 -14.85 12.04 -18.14
CA LEU A 335 -15.47 12.88 -17.10
C LEU A 335 -17.00 12.77 -17.10
N ASP A 336 -17.62 12.75 -18.27
CA ASP A 336 -19.07 12.58 -18.42
C ASP A 336 -19.54 11.26 -17.82
N THR A 337 -18.83 10.16 -18.09
CA THR A 337 -19.14 8.86 -17.49
C THR A 337 -18.93 8.86 -15.97
N LEU A 338 -17.83 9.44 -15.48
CA LEU A 338 -17.53 9.49 -14.05
C LEU A 338 -18.48 10.40 -13.27
N ALA A 339 -19.08 11.41 -13.92
CA ALA A 339 -20.08 12.28 -13.30
C ALA A 339 -21.35 11.49 -12.89
N LEU A 340 -21.62 10.35 -13.52
CA LEU A 340 -22.71 9.44 -13.13
C LEU A 340 -22.43 8.73 -11.79
N CYS A 341 -21.16 8.66 -11.37
CA CYS A 341 -20.73 7.92 -10.18
C CYS A 341 -20.75 8.83 -8.94
N CYS A 342 -21.93 9.06 -8.36
CA CYS A 342 -22.12 9.99 -7.22
C CYS A 342 -21.49 9.50 -5.90
N SER A 343 -21.19 8.20 -5.79
CA SER A 343 -20.57 7.57 -4.60
C SER A 343 -19.04 7.65 -4.57
N LEU A 344 -18.41 8.32 -5.55
CA LEU A 344 -16.96 8.37 -5.68
C LEU A 344 -16.31 9.10 -4.48
N LYS A 345 -15.39 8.39 -3.84
CA LYS A 345 -14.54 8.87 -2.74
C LYS A 345 -13.11 9.11 -3.18
N SER A 346 -12.66 8.40 -4.21
CA SER A 346 -11.31 8.56 -4.76
C SER A 346 -11.26 8.43 -6.28
N ILE A 347 -10.66 9.44 -6.92
CA ILE A 347 -10.40 9.45 -8.36
C ILE A 347 -8.89 9.62 -8.56
N TYR A 348 -8.32 8.83 -9.45
CA TYR A 348 -6.94 9.01 -9.88
C TYR A 348 -6.85 8.86 -11.40
N LEU A 349 -6.47 9.94 -12.08
CA LEU A 349 -6.40 9.99 -13.53
C LEU A 349 -5.07 10.63 -13.98
N CYS A 350 -4.68 10.36 -15.22
CA CYS A 350 -3.51 10.96 -15.85
C CYS A 350 -3.92 11.97 -16.92
N ALA A 351 -3.33 13.16 -16.92
CA ALA A 351 -3.50 14.17 -17.96
C ALA A 351 -2.24 14.27 -18.82
N ASP A 352 -2.40 14.49 -20.12
CA ASP A 352 -1.29 14.71 -21.02
C ASP A 352 -1.20 16.14 -21.54
N LYS A 353 -0.14 16.40 -22.33
CA LYS A 353 0.13 17.72 -22.89
C LYS A 353 -1.00 18.24 -23.78
N SER A 354 -1.64 17.37 -24.57
CA SER A 354 -2.65 17.77 -25.54
C SER A 354 -3.93 18.22 -24.87
N ARG A 355 -4.38 17.52 -23.82
CA ARG A 355 -5.57 17.90 -23.05
C ARG A 355 -5.31 19.01 -22.03
N ALA A 356 -4.15 19.03 -21.37
CA ALA A 356 -3.86 20.00 -20.31
C ALA A 356 -3.58 21.43 -20.83
N ARG A 357 -3.18 21.60 -22.10
CA ARG A 357 -2.86 22.91 -22.69
C ARG A 357 -4.04 23.62 -23.36
N VAL A 358 -5.18 22.95 -23.53
CA VAL A 358 -6.38 23.56 -24.11
C VAL A 358 -6.78 24.77 -23.27
N GLN A 359 -7.09 25.91 -23.89
CA GLN A 359 -7.53 27.10 -23.16
C GLN A 359 -8.90 26.86 -22.51
N PRO A 360 -9.22 27.53 -21.38
CA PRO A 360 -10.58 27.56 -20.86
C PRO A 360 -11.57 28.03 -21.95
N PRO A 361 -12.83 27.56 -21.98
CA PRO A 361 -13.44 26.64 -21.01
C PRO A 361 -13.24 25.15 -21.34
N ASN A 362 -12.67 24.82 -22.51
CA ASN A 362 -12.59 23.44 -23.02
C ASN A 362 -11.48 22.61 -22.36
N ASN A 363 -10.83 23.12 -21.32
CA ASN A 363 -9.80 22.39 -20.62
C ASN A 363 -10.40 21.33 -19.70
N VAL A 364 -9.91 20.09 -19.86
CA VAL A 364 -10.43 18.97 -19.09
C VAL A 364 -10.17 19.08 -17.58
N ILE A 365 -9.08 19.74 -17.17
CA ILE A 365 -8.75 19.93 -15.75
C ILE A 365 -9.68 20.99 -15.15
N ASP A 366 -9.97 22.07 -15.87
CA ASP A 366 -10.93 23.08 -15.40
C ASP A 366 -12.31 22.44 -15.22
N ARG A 367 -12.75 21.66 -16.22
CA ARG A 367 -14.02 20.93 -16.15
C ARG A 367 -14.04 19.97 -14.96
N MET A 368 -12.98 19.21 -14.75
CA MET A 368 -12.84 18.33 -13.60
C MET A 368 -12.93 19.10 -12.27
N MET A 369 -12.31 20.28 -12.17
CA MET A 369 -12.42 21.12 -10.97
C MET A 369 -13.87 21.59 -10.76
N THR A 370 -14.60 21.96 -11.81
CA THR A 370 -16.02 22.30 -11.70
C THR A 370 -16.86 21.10 -11.24
N SER A 371 -16.61 19.91 -11.80
CA SER A 371 -17.30 18.67 -11.44
C SER A 371 -17.20 18.28 -9.97
N LEU A 372 -16.16 18.76 -9.25
CA LEU A 372 -16.02 18.53 -7.81
C LEU A 372 -17.22 19.03 -7.00
N MET A 373 -17.83 20.16 -7.39
CA MET A 373 -19.00 20.69 -6.69
C MET A 373 -20.28 19.96 -7.10
N ASP A 374 -20.40 19.64 -8.39
CA ASP A 374 -21.69 19.28 -8.97
C ASP A 374 -21.98 17.78 -8.86
N TYR A 375 -20.96 16.92 -8.95
CA TYR A 375 -21.16 15.48 -9.16
C TYR A 375 -20.56 14.58 -8.08
N TRP A 376 -19.54 15.04 -7.35
CA TRP A 376 -18.80 14.18 -6.41
C TRP A 376 -18.77 14.71 -4.98
N PRO A 377 -19.93 14.75 -4.30
CA PRO A 377 -20.04 15.34 -2.96
C PRO A 377 -19.18 14.62 -1.90
N HIS A 378 -18.85 13.34 -2.11
CA HIS A 378 -18.09 12.52 -1.16
C HIS A 378 -16.61 12.37 -1.51
N LEU A 379 -16.11 13.14 -2.50
CA LEU A 379 -14.75 12.98 -2.97
C LEU A 379 -13.74 13.47 -1.92
N SER A 380 -13.01 12.52 -1.33
CA SER A 380 -11.98 12.81 -0.33
C SER A 380 -10.58 12.93 -0.94
N ASN A 381 -10.32 12.19 -2.01
CA ASN A 381 -8.99 12.10 -2.62
C ASN A 381 -9.07 12.20 -4.15
N LEU A 382 -8.54 13.27 -4.70
CA LEU A 382 -8.36 13.45 -6.14
C LEU A 382 -6.87 13.44 -6.49
N ARG A 383 -6.45 12.54 -7.37
CA ARG A 383 -5.09 12.49 -7.91
C ARG A 383 -5.09 12.81 -9.39
N ILE A 384 -4.22 13.73 -9.82
CA ILE A 384 -4.01 14.06 -11.24
C ILE A 384 -2.52 14.02 -11.52
N ARG A 385 -2.07 13.03 -12.30
CA ARG A 385 -0.67 12.95 -12.73
C ARG A 385 -0.46 13.42 -14.15
N ALA A 386 0.71 13.95 -14.44
CA ALA A 386 1.12 14.27 -15.81
C ALA A 386 1.81 13.08 -16.46
N VAL A 387 1.40 12.76 -17.67
CA VAL A 387 2.04 11.74 -18.51
C VAL A 387 2.53 12.33 -19.82
N SER A 388 3.54 11.69 -20.40
CA SER A 388 4.12 12.06 -21.70
C SER A 388 4.51 10.80 -22.45
N ARG A 389 4.67 10.91 -23.78
CA ARG A 389 5.27 9.84 -24.59
C ARG A 389 6.78 9.72 -24.35
N SER A 390 7.42 10.82 -23.95
CA SER A 390 8.85 10.86 -23.66
C SER A 390 9.09 10.69 -22.16
N VAL A 391 10.22 10.09 -21.80
CA VAL A 391 10.59 9.82 -20.41
C VAL A 391 11.24 11.05 -19.77
N GLY A 392 10.99 11.23 -18.48
CA GLY A 392 11.72 12.17 -17.63
C GLY A 392 11.03 13.50 -17.38
N PHE A 393 11.52 14.22 -16.37
CA PHE A 393 10.89 15.45 -15.86
C PHE A 393 10.61 16.49 -16.95
N LEU A 394 11.55 16.72 -17.86
CA LEU A 394 11.39 17.75 -18.91
C LEU A 394 10.21 17.45 -19.83
N ALA A 395 9.93 16.17 -20.09
CA ALA A 395 8.85 15.74 -20.96
C ALA A 395 7.46 16.04 -20.38
N VAL A 396 7.33 15.96 -19.05
CA VAL A 396 6.05 16.20 -18.34
C VAL A 396 5.95 17.59 -17.73
N ARG A 397 7.07 18.33 -17.57
CA ARG A 397 7.14 19.64 -16.89
C ARG A 397 6.06 20.61 -17.31
N SER A 398 5.82 20.74 -18.62
CA SER A 398 4.83 21.70 -19.10
C SER A 398 3.40 21.30 -18.73
N THR A 399 3.08 20.01 -18.77
CA THR A 399 1.79 19.46 -18.35
C THR A 399 1.61 19.62 -16.85
N LEU A 400 2.66 19.32 -16.06
CA LEU A 400 2.68 19.52 -14.61
C LEU A 400 2.38 20.97 -14.22
N ASN A 401 3.04 21.93 -14.88
CA ASN A 401 2.82 23.35 -14.61
C ASN A 401 1.38 23.78 -14.97
N GLN A 402 0.81 23.23 -16.05
CA GLN A 402 -0.58 23.52 -16.41
C GLN A 402 -1.57 22.96 -15.38
N ILE A 403 -1.40 21.70 -14.94
CA ILE A 403 -2.21 21.10 -13.88
C ILE A 403 -2.10 21.95 -12.60
N HIS A 404 -0.88 22.24 -12.17
CA HIS A 404 -0.61 23.06 -10.98
C HIS A 404 -1.32 24.42 -11.03
N ASN A 405 -1.14 25.17 -12.13
CA ASN A 405 -1.72 26.50 -12.28
C ASN A 405 -3.25 26.45 -12.25
N ARG A 406 -3.86 25.43 -12.86
CA ARG A 406 -5.32 25.27 -12.90
C ARG A 406 -5.91 24.90 -11.55
N VAL A 407 -5.27 23.97 -10.82
CA VAL A 407 -5.65 23.65 -9.43
C VAL A 407 -5.58 24.90 -8.55
N LEU A 408 -4.51 25.69 -8.65
CA LEU A 408 -4.38 26.94 -7.91
C LEU A 408 -5.31 28.05 -8.39
N ALA A 409 -5.81 28.00 -9.62
CA ALA A 409 -6.76 28.97 -10.16
C ALA A 409 -8.20 28.68 -9.74
N ALA A 410 -8.56 27.41 -9.51
CA ALA A 410 -9.91 26.98 -9.16
C ALA A 410 -10.47 27.69 -7.91
N ARG A 411 -11.71 28.18 -8.01
CA ARG A 411 -12.42 28.90 -6.94
C ARG A 411 -13.79 28.28 -6.73
N PHE A 412 -14.15 28.15 -5.47
CA PHE A 412 -15.42 27.55 -5.07
C PHE A 412 -16.16 28.49 -4.15
N ALA A 413 -17.42 28.76 -4.46
CA ALA A 413 -18.32 29.48 -3.57
C ALA A 413 -19.10 28.43 -2.77
N ARG A 414 -19.02 28.49 -1.44
CA ARG A 414 -19.78 27.59 -0.54
C ARG A 414 -19.59 26.08 -0.80
N PRO A 415 -18.34 25.57 -0.73
CA PRO A 415 -18.10 24.12 -0.82
C PRO A 415 -18.84 23.38 0.31
N SER A 416 -19.22 22.12 0.06
CA SER A 416 -19.77 21.23 1.09
C SER A 416 -18.73 20.93 2.18
N THR A 417 -19.17 20.48 3.35
CA THR A 417 -18.27 20.08 4.45
C THR A 417 -17.33 18.96 4.03
N ASP A 418 -17.83 17.98 3.26
CA ASP A 418 -17.01 16.90 2.71
C ASP A 418 -15.95 17.44 1.73
N MET A 419 -16.31 18.41 0.89
CA MET A 419 -15.38 19.03 -0.07
C MET A 419 -14.26 19.83 0.60
N LEU A 420 -14.51 20.41 1.78
CA LEU A 420 -13.46 21.05 2.57
C LEU A 420 -12.38 20.05 3.03
N GLY A 421 -12.76 18.77 3.16
CA GLY A 421 -11.86 17.66 3.46
C GLY A 421 -11.09 17.14 2.24
N THR A 422 -11.48 17.51 1.01
CA THR A 422 -10.85 16.99 -0.21
C THR A 422 -9.37 17.39 -0.29
N SER A 423 -8.51 16.39 -0.48
CA SER A 423 -7.12 16.59 -0.87
C SER A 423 -6.94 16.36 -2.36
N ILE A 424 -6.23 17.28 -3.02
CA ILE A 424 -5.78 17.08 -4.40
C ILE A 424 -4.29 16.73 -4.37
N GLU A 425 -3.89 15.65 -5.02
CA GLU A 425 -2.49 15.27 -5.19
C GLU A 425 -2.12 15.35 -6.67
N THR A 426 -1.01 16.01 -6.99
CA THR A 426 -0.42 16.01 -8.34
C THR A 426 1.05 15.70 -8.24
N ASP A 427 1.75 15.40 -9.35
CA ASP A 427 3.20 15.16 -9.23
C ASP A 427 3.98 16.42 -8.81
N PHE A 428 3.33 17.59 -8.78
CA PHE A 428 3.92 18.83 -8.29
C PHE A 428 3.75 19.00 -6.78
N ALA A 429 2.55 18.79 -6.24
CA ALA A 429 2.24 19.07 -4.84
C ALA A 429 0.97 18.34 -4.38
N MET A 430 0.82 18.24 -3.06
CA MET A 430 -0.47 18.01 -2.41
C MET A 430 -1.09 19.36 -2.04
N TYR A 431 -2.39 19.51 -2.33
CA TYR A 431 -3.18 20.70 -2.07
C TYR A 431 -4.30 20.39 -1.11
N SER A 432 -4.65 21.38 -0.29
CA SER A 432 -5.82 21.36 0.58
C SER A 432 -6.66 22.61 0.36
N MET A 433 -7.97 22.48 0.51
CA MET A 433 -8.87 23.62 0.38
C MET A 433 -8.72 24.56 1.58
N LYS A 434 -8.63 25.87 1.31
CA LYS A 434 -8.55 26.93 2.32
C LYS A 434 -9.45 28.09 1.94
N LEU A 435 -9.97 28.76 2.96
CA LEU A 435 -10.72 30.00 2.77
C LEU A 435 -9.79 31.10 2.24
N ARG A 436 -10.09 31.63 1.05
CA ARG A 436 -9.33 32.70 0.40
C ARG A 436 -9.88 34.07 0.73
N SER A 437 -11.22 34.22 0.73
CA SER A 437 -11.90 35.47 1.07
C SER A 437 -13.04 35.21 2.03
N ARG A 438 -12.92 35.71 3.27
CA ARG A 438 -13.97 35.63 4.30
C ARG A 438 -15.24 36.35 3.87
N ARG A 439 -15.11 37.57 3.33
CA ARG A 439 -16.25 38.42 2.91
C ARG A 439 -17.10 37.77 1.82
N LYS A 440 -16.46 37.13 0.85
CA LYS A 440 -17.15 36.48 -0.28
C LYS A 440 -17.37 34.97 -0.07
N GLN A 441 -16.91 34.42 1.06
CA GLN A 441 -16.87 32.98 1.33
C GLN A 441 -16.29 32.15 0.16
N ILE A 442 -15.22 32.66 -0.44
CA ILE A 442 -14.55 32.00 -1.57
C ILE A 442 -13.43 31.10 -1.04
N TYR A 443 -13.46 29.85 -1.43
CA TYR A 443 -12.47 28.84 -1.12
C TYR A 443 -11.59 28.55 -2.33
N ALA A 444 -10.36 28.15 -2.07
CA ALA A 444 -9.35 27.84 -3.07
C ALA A 444 -8.39 26.77 -2.55
N PHE A 445 -7.81 26.00 -3.45
CA PHE A 445 -6.73 25.09 -3.10
C PHE A 445 -5.43 25.85 -2.84
N LYS A 446 -4.73 25.46 -1.76
CA LYS A 446 -3.39 25.91 -1.42
C LYS A 446 -2.46 24.72 -1.27
N ILE A 447 -1.19 24.92 -1.62
CA ILE A 447 -0.14 23.93 -1.42
C ILE A 447 -0.05 23.61 0.07
N LYS A 448 -0.15 22.32 0.39
CA LYS A 448 0.11 21.78 1.72
C LYS A 448 1.53 21.22 1.79
N GLU A 449 1.95 20.52 0.74
CA GLU A 449 3.24 19.85 0.65
C GLU A 449 3.70 19.78 -0.80
N LEU A 450 4.99 19.98 -1.06
CA LEU A 450 5.56 19.81 -2.39
C LEU A 450 5.92 18.35 -2.61
N MET A 451 5.63 17.82 -3.79
CA MET A 451 6.09 16.50 -4.20
C MET A 451 7.47 16.61 -4.86
N TYR A 452 8.11 15.47 -5.14
CA TYR A 452 9.47 15.40 -5.70
C TYR A 452 9.73 16.38 -6.87
N TYR A 453 8.80 16.49 -7.82
CA TYR A 453 8.98 17.40 -8.95
C TYR A 453 8.73 18.88 -8.59
N GLY A 454 7.80 19.16 -7.67
CA GLY A 454 7.62 20.51 -7.12
C GLY A 454 8.88 20.99 -6.42
N GLU A 455 9.50 20.14 -5.58
CA GLU A 455 10.78 20.46 -4.95
C GLU A 455 11.88 20.72 -5.99
N LYS A 456 11.98 19.87 -7.01
CA LYS A 456 12.98 20.02 -8.09
C LYS A 456 12.81 21.34 -8.82
N GLU A 457 11.57 21.74 -9.12
CA GLU A 457 11.27 23.01 -9.77
C GLU A 457 11.57 24.21 -8.85
N CYS A 458 11.17 24.15 -7.57
CA CYS A 458 11.49 25.18 -6.58
C CYS A 458 13.01 25.38 -6.43
N ARG A 459 13.79 24.29 -6.32
CA ARG A 459 15.26 24.35 -6.28
C ARG A 459 15.86 24.94 -7.57
N ARG A 460 15.24 24.74 -8.73
CA ARG A 460 15.69 25.35 -10.00
C ARG A 460 15.40 26.84 -10.04
N LYS A 461 14.20 27.27 -9.64
CA LYS A 461 13.87 28.70 -9.52
C LYS A 461 14.82 29.37 -8.54
N LEU A 462 15.01 28.80 -7.35
CA LEU A 462 15.96 29.35 -6.36
C LEU A 462 17.39 29.48 -6.92
N ARG A 463 17.87 28.48 -7.66
CA ARG A 463 19.18 28.55 -8.34
C ARG A 463 19.23 29.59 -9.46
N PHE A 464 18.12 29.83 -10.16
CA PHE A 464 18.03 30.89 -11.15
C PHE A 464 18.10 32.27 -10.48
N TRP A 465 17.30 32.50 -9.44
CA TRP A 465 17.34 33.75 -8.66
C TRP A 465 18.72 34.01 -8.05
N ARG A 466 19.38 32.99 -7.45
CA ARG A 466 20.76 33.11 -6.93
C ARG A 466 21.82 33.38 -8.00
N ARG A 467 21.56 33.09 -9.28
CA ARG A 467 22.46 33.43 -10.40
C ARG A 467 22.13 34.77 -11.04
N SER A 468 20.97 35.32 -10.71
CA SER A 468 20.45 36.59 -11.22
C SER A 468 20.59 37.74 -10.23
N ASP A 469 21.01 37.47 -8.99
CA ASP A 469 21.61 38.45 -8.08
C ASP A 469 23.13 38.41 -8.22
N PRO A 470 23.77 39.41 -8.85
CA PRO A 470 25.22 39.59 -8.83
C PRO A 470 25.70 40.39 -7.61
N SER A 471 24.88 40.56 -6.55
CA SER A 471 25.19 41.45 -5.42
C SER A 471 25.55 40.75 -4.11
N ASP A 472 25.80 39.44 -4.11
CA ASP A 472 26.25 38.68 -2.91
C ASP A 472 27.62 37.99 -3.13
N GLU A 473 28.50 38.62 -3.92
CA GLU A 473 29.96 38.43 -3.85
C GLU A 473 30.63 39.81 -3.84
N GLU A 474 30.42 40.58 -2.76
CA GLU A 474 31.42 41.39 -2.02
C GLU A 474 30.80 42.07 -0.79
#